data_AF-X0VPI0-F1
#
_entry.id   AF-X0VPI0-F1
#
_cell.length_a   1.000
_cell.length_b   1.000
_cell.length_c   1.000
_cell.angle_alpha   90.00
_cell.angle_beta   90.00
_cell.angle_gamma   90.00
#
_symmetry.space_group_name_H-M   'P 1'
#
loop_
_entity.id
_entity.type
_entity.pdbx_description
1 polymer ?
#
loop_
_entity_poly.entity_id
_entity_poly.type
_entity_poly.pdbx_seq_one_letter_code
_entity_poly.pdbx_strand_id
1 'polypeptide(L)'
;MTNNKTIDPTIKAMLEISEAEGISTAFSRAEAMKPCPIGHKGACCGNCSMGPCRLVKEGQTGICGATIETVAARNFARMIAAGASAHSDHGRDMALTLLAAAEGEAPDYTVRDVNKLLEVAELLDVPTKDRETMEIAKDVAESALAQFGQQKGEILYLKRAPKKRQEVWRRAGIAPRGIDREVVEVMHRTHVGNDQWYESILMAGLR
;
A
#
# COMPACT_ATOMS: atom_id res chain seq x y z
N MET A 1 18.84 10.38 -30.87
CA MET A 1 18.16 9.13 -30.41
C MET A 1 17.16 9.38 -29.27
N THR A 2 16.79 10.64 -28.99
CA THR A 2 15.84 11.07 -27.94
C THR A 2 14.37 10.79 -28.26
N ASN A 3 14.02 10.64 -29.54
CA ASN A 3 12.64 10.74 -30.03
C ASN A 3 11.68 9.60 -29.61
N ASN A 4 12.21 8.48 -29.08
CA ASN A 4 11.42 7.32 -28.65
C ASN A 4 11.28 7.21 -27.12
N LYS A 5 11.85 8.13 -26.32
CA LYS A 5 11.79 8.06 -24.85
C LYS A 5 10.46 8.58 -24.29
N THR A 6 9.83 9.52 -24.97
CA THR A 6 8.55 10.12 -24.57
C THR A 6 7.83 10.63 -25.81
N ILE A 7 6.50 10.73 -25.75
CA ILE A 7 5.70 11.39 -26.80
C ILE A 7 5.52 12.89 -26.54
N ASP A 8 5.75 13.34 -25.30
CA ASP A 8 5.56 14.74 -24.90
C ASP A 8 6.67 15.63 -25.53
N PRO A 9 6.31 16.61 -26.38
CA PRO A 9 7.29 17.44 -27.07
C PRO A 9 8.13 18.31 -26.13
N THR A 10 7.57 18.74 -25.00
CA THR A 10 8.29 19.53 -24.00
C THR A 10 9.36 18.69 -23.32
N ILE A 11 9.02 17.45 -22.96
CA ILE A 11 9.99 16.53 -22.35
C ILE A 11 11.07 16.13 -23.36
N LYS A 12 10.74 15.97 -24.66
CA LYS A 12 11.76 15.73 -25.70
C LYS A 12 12.81 16.85 -25.73
N ALA A 13 12.36 18.11 -25.75
CA ALA A 13 13.27 19.26 -25.72
C ALA A 13 14.13 19.27 -24.46
N MET A 14 13.56 18.95 -23.29
CA MET A 14 14.32 18.89 -22.04
C MET A 14 15.33 17.74 -22.00
N LEU A 15 15.02 16.60 -22.63
CA LEU A 15 15.96 15.48 -22.74
C LEU A 15 17.15 15.81 -23.65
N GLU A 16 16.94 16.57 -24.72
CA GLU A 16 18.01 17.04 -25.60
C GLU A 16 18.96 18.00 -24.87
N ILE A 17 18.42 18.95 -24.11
CA ILE A 17 19.22 19.84 -23.25
C ILE A 17 19.98 19.02 -22.21
N SER A 18 19.29 18.10 -21.52
CA SER A 18 19.92 17.26 -20.51
C SER A 18 21.08 16.43 -21.09
N GLU A 19 20.93 15.90 -22.31
CA GLU A 19 21.99 15.16 -23.00
C GLU A 19 23.17 16.08 -23.38
N ALA A 20 22.89 17.27 -23.92
CA ALA A 20 23.92 18.26 -24.29
C ALA A 20 24.73 18.76 -23.09
N GLU A 21 24.09 18.88 -21.92
CA GLU A 21 24.73 19.33 -20.67
C GLU A 21 25.31 18.18 -19.82
N GLY A 22 25.18 16.92 -20.28
CA GLY A 22 25.66 15.76 -19.53
C GLY A 22 24.88 15.47 -18.24
N ILE A 23 23.63 15.93 -18.14
CA ILE A 23 22.75 15.74 -16.98
C ILE A 23 22.06 14.36 -17.07
N SER A 24 22.29 13.53 -16.06
CA SER A 24 21.68 12.20 -15.96
C SER A 24 20.18 12.27 -15.62
N THR A 25 19.34 11.60 -16.41
CA THR A 25 17.88 11.53 -16.22
C THR A 25 17.43 10.12 -15.89
N ALA A 26 16.15 9.95 -15.50
CA ALA A 26 15.59 8.62 -15.28
C ALA A 26 15.68 7.74 -16.54
N PHE A 27 15.52 8.32 -17.74
CA PHE A 27 15.62 7.59 -19.00
C PHE A 27 17.04 7.08 -19.26
N SER A 28 18.06 7.93 -19.08
CA SER A 28 19.45 7.49 -19.31
C SER A 28 19.88 6.42 -18.30
N ARG A 29 19.43 6.52 -17.04
CA ARG A 29 19.67 5.48 -16.03
C ARG A 29 18.94 4.17 -16.36
N ALA A 30 17.71 4.23 -16.86
CA ALA A 30 16.97 3.03 -17.25
C ALA A 30 17.63 2.32 -18.45
N GLU A 31 18.11 3.08 -19.43
CA GLU A 31 18.83 2.54 -20.59
C GLU A 31 20.17 1.89 -20.22
N ALA A 32 20.90 2.49 -19.26
CA ALA A 32 22.16 1.95 -18.76
C ALA A 32 22.00 0.71 -17.85
N MET A 33 20.86 0.59 -17.15
CA MET A 33 20.64 -0.44 -16.13
C MET A 33 20.03 -1.71 -16.72
N LYS A 34 20.84 -2.76 -16.91
CA LYS A 34 20.32 -4.08 -17.30
C LYS A 34 19.55 -4.74 -16.14
N PRO A 35 18.35 -5.30 -16.37
CA PRO A 35 17.63 -6.03 -15.34
C PRO A 35 18.44 -7.21 -14.77
N CYS A 36 18.44 -7.36 -13.44
CA CYS A 36 19.10 -8.50 -12.79
C CYS A 36 18.43 -9.82 -13.24
N PRO A 37 19.18 -10.81 -13.77
CA PRO A 37 18.60 -12.03 -14.34
C PRO A 37 17.88 -12.94 -13.33
N ILE A 38 18.17 -12.77 -12.03
CA ILE A 38 17.55 -13.52 -10.93
C ILE A 38 16.42 -12.71 -10.31
N GLY A 39 16.69 -11.43 -10.02
CA GLY A 39 15.75 -10.52 -9.38
C GLY A 39 14.50 -10.26 -10.21
N HIS A 40 14.62 -10.07 -11.53
CA HIS A 40 13.46 -9.82 -12.39
C HIS A 40 12.48 -11.01 -12.46
N LYS A 41 12.94 -12.22 -12.13
CA LYS A 41 12.10 -13.43 -12.03
C LYS A 41 11.51 -13.63 -10.62
N GLY A 42 11.85 -12.77 -9.66
CA GLY A 42 11.46 -12.93 -8.27
C GLY A 42 12.20 -14.07 -7.54
N ALA A 43 13.31 -14.57 -8.09
CA ALA A 43 13.98 -15.79 -7.61
C ALA A 43 15.14 -15.54 -6.60
N CYS A 44 15.20 -14.34 -6.04
CA CYS A 44 16.18 -13.95 -5.02
C CYS A 44 15.46 -13.66 -3.69
N CYS A 45 15.97 -14.20 -2.59
CA CYS A 45 15.42 -13.96 -1.25
C CYS A 45 16.50 -13.35 -0.34
N GLY A 46 16.19 -12.18 0.23
CA GLY A 46 17.04 -11.46 1.19
C GLY A 46 16.42 -11.31 2.58
N ASN A 47 15.42 -12.13 2.94
CA ASN A 47 14.60 -11.91 4.14
C ASN A 47 15.27 -12.33 5.47
N CYS A 48 16.48 -12.90 5.46
CA CYS A 48 17.21 -13.29 6.66
C CYS A 48 18.72 -13.42 6.40
N SER A 49 19.51 -13.51 7.48
CA SER A 49 20.98 -13.57 7.43
C SER A 49 21.57 -14.93 7.03
N MET A 50 20.76 -15.99 6.87
CA MET A 50 21.25 -17.23 6.26
C MET A 50 21.52 -17.05 4.76
N GLY A 51 20.79 -16.14 4.11
CA GLY A 51 20.93 -15.81 2.70
C GLY A 51 22.05 -14.78 2.41
N PRO A 52 22.01 -14.12 1.25
CA PRO A 52 20.94 -14.15 0.24
C PRO A 52 20.84 -15.50 -0.47
N CYS A 53 19.62 -16.00 -0.66
CA CYS A 53 19.36 -17.22 -1.44
C CYS A 53 19.03 -16.85 -2.90
N ARG A 54 19.58 -17.61 -3.86
CA ARG A 54 19.25 -17.52 -5.30
C ARG A 54 18.77 -18.86 -5.82
N LEU A 55 17.60 -18.87 -6.45
CA LEU A 55 16.94 -20.07 -6.95
C LEU A 55 17.00 -20.08 -8.49
N VAL A 56 17.98 -20.81 -9.03
CA VAL A 56 18.32 -20.79 -10.47
C VAL A 56 18.17 -22.15 -11.14
N LYS A 57 17.97 -23.22 -10.37
CA LYS A 57 17.74 -24.58 -10.87
C LYS A 57 16.30 -25.01 -10.58
N GLU A 58 15.76 -25.87 -11.44
CA GLU A 58 14.46 -26.49 -11.23
C GLU A 58 14.46 -27.33 -9.93
N GLY A 59 13.37 -27.25 -9.17
CA GLY A 59 13.24 -27.93 -7.87
C GLY A 59 14.13 -27.39 -6.75
N GLN A 60 14.90 -26.31 -6.98
CA GLN A 60 15.77 -25.73 -5.96
C GLN A 60 14.95 -25.00 -4.88
N THR A 61 15.37 -25.15 -3.63
CA THR A 61 14.85 -24.40 -2.49
C THR A 61 15.93 -23.50 -1.89
N GLY A 62 15.49 -22.51 -1.09
CA GLY A 62 16.38 -21.73 -0.25
C GLY A 62 16.89 -22.55 0.94
N ILE A 63 17.82 -21.98 1.72
CA ILE A 63 18.43 -22.67 2.88
C ILE A 63 17.36 -23.17 3.88
N CYS A 64 16.28 -22.40 4.06
CA CYS A 64 15.16 -22.75 4.94
C CYS A 64 14.10 -23.66 4.27
N GLY A 65 14.35 -24.18 3.07
CA GLY A 65 13.41 -25.01 2.32
C GLY A 65 12.35 -24.25 1.52
N ALA A 66 12.35 -22.91 1.52
CA ALA A 66 11.38 -22.13 0.74
C ALA A 66 11.58 -22.36 -0.77
N THR A 67 10.50 -22.66 -1.49
CA THR A 67 10.51 -22.87 -2.95
C THR A 67 10.56 -21.53 -3.70
N ILE A 68 10.75 -21.58 -5.02
CA ILE A 68 10.76 -20.37 -5.87
C ILE A 68 9.42 -19.65 -5.87
N GLU A 69 8.31 -20.38 -5.84
CA GLU A 69 6.95 -19.84 -5.78
C GLU A 69 6.74 -19.09 -4.46
N THR A 70 7.16 -19.68 -3.34
CA THR A 70 7.07 -19.05 -2.03
C THR A 70 7.95 -17.80 -1.94
N VAL A 71 9.18 -17.84 -2.47
CA VAL A 71 10.05 -16.65 -2.52
C VAL A 71 9.44 -15.55 -3.38
N ALA A 72 8.94 -15.87 -4.57
CA ALA A 72 8.30 -14.91 -5.46
C ALA A 72 7.04 -14.30 -4.81
N ALA A 73 6.18 -15.11 -4.18
CA ALA A 73 5.00 -14.64 -3.49
C ALA A 73 5.35 -13.73 -2.29
N ARG A 74 6.38 -14.06 -1.51
CA ARG A 74 6.86 -13.19 -0.41
C ARG A 74 7.36 -11.85 -0.91
N ASN A 75 8.15 -11.86 -1.98
CA ASN A 75 8.67 -10.64 -2.60
C ASN A 75 7.52 -9.76 -3.09
N PHE A 76 6.56 -10.34 -3.80
CA PHE A 76 5.41 -9.61 -4.32
C PHE A 76 4.49 -9.09 -3.21
N ALA A 77 4.18 -9.90 -2.19
CA ALA A 77 3.36 -9.47 -1.06
C ALA A 77 4.03 -8.31 -0.29
N ARG A 78 5.35 -8.33 -0.09
CA ARG A 78 6.08 -7.19 0.51
C ARG A 78 6.03 -5.93 -0.36
N MET A 79 6.04 -6.06 -1.69
CA MET A 79 5.82 -4.90 -2.57
C MET A 79 4.43 -4.32 -2.40
N ILE A 80 3.39 -5.16 -2.30
CA ILE A 80 2.02 -4.73 -2.01
C ILE A 80 1.96 -4.02 -0.66
N ALA A 81 2.52 -4.62 0.39
CA ALA A 81 2.51 -4.05 1.74
C ALA A 81 3.22 -2.69 1.80
N ALA A 82 4.33 -2.51 1.08
CA ALA A 82 5.02 -1.21 0.99
C ALA A 82 4.18 -0.14 0.29
N GLY A 83 3.47 -0.50 -0.78
CA GLY A 83 2.53 0.42 -1.44
C GLY A 83 1.33 0.76 -0.56
N ALA A 84 0.77 -0.24 0.12
CA ALA A 84 -0.33 -0.07 1.06
C ALA A 84 0.09 0.82 2.25
N SER A 85 1.29 0.66 2.81
CA SER A 85 1.77 1.49 3.92
C SER A 85 1.94 2.96 3.52
N ALA A 86 2.36 3.24 2.28
CA ALA A 86 2.48 4.61 1.80
C ALA A 86 1.13 5.33 1.73
N HIS A 87 0.09 4.66 1.23
CA HIS A 87 -1.27 5.21 1.22
C HIS A 87 -1.92 5.21 2.61
N SER A 88 -1.56 4.25 3.47
CA SER A 88 -1.96 4.23 4.88
C SER A 88 -1.52 5.53 5.55
N ASP A 89 -0.22 5.81 5.57
CA ASP A 89 0.29 6.97 6.31
C ASP A 89 -0.17 8.31 5.74
N HIS A 90 -0.29 8.41 4.40
CA HIS A 90 -0.96 9.56 3.77
C HIS A 90 -2.39 9.75 4.31
N GLY A 91 -3.18 8.67 4.36
CA GLY A 91 -4.54 8.73 4.89
C GLY A 91 -4.58 9.08 6.39
N ARG A 92 -3.60 8.60 7.16
CA ARG A 92 -3.45 8.91 8.58
C ARG A 92 -3.16 10.39 8.79
N ASP A 93 -2.24 10.97 8.01
CA ASP A 93 -1.92 12.40 8.08
C ASP A 93 -3.14 13.27 7.78
N MET A 94 -3.98 12.86 6.83
CA MET A 94 -5.24 13.57 6.56
C MET A 94 -6.22 13.49 7.73
N ALA A 95 -6.35 12.32 8.36
CA ALA A 95 -7.20 12.16 9.53
C ALA A 95 -6.67 12.95 10.75
N LEU A 96 -5.35 12.92 10.99
CA LEU A 96 -4.71 13.73 12.03
C LEU A 96 -4.86 15.24 11.77
N THR A 97 -4.74 15.67 10.51
CA THR A 97 -4.96 17.07 10.13
C THR A 97 -6.40 17.50 10.40
N LEU A 98 -7.38 16.65 10.05
CA LEU A 98 -8.79 16.92 10.34
C LEU A 98 -9.06 17.00 11.85
N LEU A 99 -8.45 16.11 12.64
CA LEU A 99 -8.54 16.10 14.09
C LEU A 99 -7.96 17.40 14.67
N ALA A 100 -6.74 17.77 14.29
CA ALA A 100 -6.08 18.99 14.74
C ALA A 100 -6.88 20.26 14.37
N ALA A 101 -7.49 20.30 13.19
CA ALA A 101 -8.39 21.39 12.80
C ALA A 101 -9.64 21.44 13.69
N ALA A 102 -10.23 20.28 14.00
CA ALA A 102 -11.41 20.17 14.88
C ALA A 102 -11.13 20.52 16.34
N GLU A 103 -9.91 20.30 16.81
CA GLU A 103 -9.46 20.66 18.16
C GLU A 103 -8.93 22.09 18.27
N GLY A 104 -8.86 22.82 17.15
CA GLY A 104 -8.36 24.19 17.10
C GLY A 104 -6.83 24.30 17.16
N GLU A 105 -6.12 23.19 17.04
CA GLU A 105 -4.64 23.12 17.04
C GLU A 105 -4.04 23.46 15.67
N ALA A 106 -4.85 23.43 14.60
CA ALA A 106 -4.47 23.77 13.24
C ALA A 106 -5.40 24.86 12.65
N PRO A 107 -5.28 26.12 13.09
CA PRO A 107 -6.26 27.19 12.80
C PRO A 107 -6.37 27.59 11.32
N ASP A 108 -5.35 27.27 10.51
CA ASP A 108 -5.36 27.54 9.06
C ASP A 108 -6.18 26.50 8.26
N TYR A 109 -6.62 25.42 8.91
CA TYR A 109 -7.41 24.35 8.30
C TYR A 109 -8.88 24.45 8.70
N THR A 110 -9.76 24.26 7.71
CA THR A 110 -11.21 24.30 7.91
C THR A 110 -11.92 23.23 7.07
N VAL A 111 -13.10 22.82 7.52
CA VAL A 111 -13.99 21.97 6.71
C VAL A 111 -14.58 22.81 5.58
N ARG A 112 -14.06 22.63 4.36
CA ARG A 112 -14.54 23.35 3.17
C ARG A 112 -15.79 22.74 2.54
N ASP A 113 -15.98 21.44 2.71
CA ASP A 113 -17.11 20.69 2.14
C ASP A 113 -17.84 19.94 3.26
N VAL A 114 -18.86 20.61 3.81
CA VAL A 114 -19.68 20.07 4.90
C VAL A 114 -20.53 18.89 4.41
N ASN A 115 -21.05 18.95 3.18
CA ASN A 115 -21.85 17.85 2.63
C ASN A 115 -20.99 16.57 2.55
N LYS A 116 -19.74 16.70 2.10
CA LYS A 116 -18.82 15.57 2.05
C LYS A 116 -18.49 15.02 3.43
N LEU A 117 -18.30 15.90 4.42
CA LEU A 117 -18.10 15.48 5.80
C LEU A 117 -19.29 14.63 6.30
N LEU A 118 -20.52 15.07 6.05
CA LEU A 118 -21.73 14.35 6.47
C LEU A 118 -21.87 12.98 5.78
N GLU A 119 -21.57 12.88 4.48
CA GLU A 119 -21.53 11.59 3.77
C GLU A 119 -20.49 10.63 4.37
N VAL A 120 -19.30 11.13 4.68
CA VAL A 120 -18.23 10.32 5.25
C VAL A 120 -18.56 9.91 6.70
N ALA A 121 -19.21 10.79 7.46
CA ALA A 121 -19.70 10.50 8.79
C ALA A 121 -20.66 9.31 8.79
N GLU A 122 -21.62 9.27 7.87
CA GLU A 122 -22.52 8.11 7.71
C GLU A 122 -21.75 6.81 7.43
N LEU A 123 -20.75 6.85 6.52
CA LEU A 123 -19.92 5.67 6.20
C LEU A 123 -19.09 5.17 7.38
N LEU A 124 -18.71 6.08 8.29
CA LEU A 124 -17.92 5.79 9.48
C LEU A 124 -18.79 5.60 10.73
N ASP A 125 -20.10 5.44 10.56
CA ASP A 125 -21.10 5.26 11.61
C ASP A 125 -21.08 6.39 12.68
N VAL A 126 -20.73 7.63 12.26
CA VAL A 126 -20.69 8.83 13.11
C VAL A 126 -22.05 9.55 13.07
N PRO A 127 -22.74 9.75 14.22
CA PRO A 127 -23.98 10.51 14.28
C PRO A 127 -23.77 11.99 13.93
N THR A 128 -24.69 12.59 13.17
CA THR A 128 -24.56 13.99 12.69
C THR A 128 -25.70 14.92 13.10
N LYS A 129 -26.82 14.37 13.57
CA LYS A 129 -28.04 15.14 13.85
C LYS A 129 -27.82 16.10 15.03
N ASP A 130 -28.21 17.37 14.84
CA ASP A 130 -28.16 18.44 15.85
C ASP A 130 -26.76 18.67 16.45
N ARG A 131 -25.70 18.46 15.63
CA ARG A 131 -24.30 18.63 16.02
C ARG A 131 -23.60 19.70 15.21
N GLU A 132 -22.59 20.32 15.82
CA GLU A 132 -21.75 21.29 15.13
C GLU A 132 -20.80 20.61 14.14
N THR A 133 -20.45 21.32 13.06
CA THR A 133 -19.62 20.77 11.97
C THR A 133 -18.28 20.24 12.48
N MET A 134 -17.61 20.98 13.37
CA MET A 134 -16.29 20.58 13.87
C MET A 134 -16.38 19.44 14.90
N GLU A 135 -17.50 19.28 15.61
CA GLU A 135 -17.71 18.10 16.46
C GLU A 135 -17.85 16.83 15.61
N ILE A 136 -18.59 16.92 14.49
CA ILE A 136 -18.69 15.82 13.52
C ILE A 136 -17.32 15.52 12.90
N ALA A 137 -16.55 16.55 12.55
CA ALA A 137 -15.21 16.41 11.98
C ALA A 137 -14.25 15.68 12.93
N LYS A 138 -14.30 16.01 14.23
CA LYS A 138 -13.53 15.31 15.26
C LYS A 138 -13.85 13.82 15.30
N ASP A 139 -15.12 13.46 15.44
CA ASP A 139 -15.53 12.04 15.50
C ASP A 139 -15.23 11.28 14.21
N VAL A 140 -15.35 11.93 13.05
CA VAL A 140 -14.96 11.37 11.75
C VAL A 140 -13.47 11.05 11.73
N ALA A 141 -12.63 11.99 12.19
CA ALA A 141 -11.19 11.80 12.26
C ALA A 141 -10.82 10.66 13.23
N GLU A 142 -11.40 10.63 14.43
CA GLU A 142 -11.17 9.58 15.42
C GLU A 142 -11.64 8.20 14.92
N SER A 143 -12.83 8.11 14.31
CA SER A 143 -13.35 6.87 13.73
C SER A 143 -12.47 6.35 12.60
N ALA A 144 -11.97 7.25 11.74
CA ALA A 144 -11.00 6.91 10.70
C ALA A 144 -9.69 6.40 11.29
N LEU A 145 -9.11 7.09 12.28
CA LEU A 145 -7.88 6.69 12.97
C LEU A 145 -8.02 5.32 13.64
N ALA A 146 -9.19 4.99 14.21
CA ALA A 146 -9.45 3.69 14.81
C ALA A 146 -9.35 2.52 13.80
N GLN A 147 -9.57 2.76 12.49
CA GLN A 147 -9.49 1.72 11.46
C GLN A 147 -8.04 1.25 11.20
N PHE A 148 -7.05 2.07 11.52
CA PHE A 148 -5.64 1.75 11.27
C PHE A 148 -5.15 0.61 12.17
N GLY A 149 -5.43 0.71 13.47
CA GLY A 149 -4.99 -0.24 14.49
C GLY A 149 -5.97 -1.37 14.78
N GLN A 150 -7.10 -1.45 14.07
CA GLN A 150 -8.18 -2.39 14.38
C GLN A 150 -7.71 -3.86 14.35
N GLN A 151 -7.87 -4.56 15.49
CA GLN A 151 -7.33 -5.90 15.73
C GLN A 151 -8.29 -7.05 15.38
N LYS A 152 -9.57 -6.81 15.12
CA LYS A 152 -10.59 -7.81 14.76
C LYS A 152 -11.73 -7.13 14.01
N GLY A 153 -12.56 -7.89 13.30
CA GLY A 153 -13.67 -7.33 12.52
C GLY A 153 -13.24 -6.92 11.12
N GLU A 154 -13.97 -5.99 10.51
CA GLU A 154 -13.74 -5.48 9.16
C GLU A 154 -13.63 -3.96 9.22
N ILE A 155 -12.79 -3.34 8.38
CA ILE A 155 -12.76 -1.88 8.31
C ILE A 155 -14.10 -1.34 7.79
N LEU A 156 -14.55 -0.22 8.34
CA LEU A 156 -15.88 0.36 8.03
C LEU A 156 -16.07 0.65 6.54
N TYR A 157 -15.02 1.14 5.88
CA TYR A 157 -15.05 1.49 4.46
C TYR A 157 -15.34 0.31 3.53
N LEU A 158 -15.18 -0.95 3.99
CA LEU A 158 -15.57 -2.14 3.24
C LEU A 158 -17.07 -2.14 2.90
N LYS A 159 -17.92 -1.54 3.76
CA LYS A 159 -19.37 -1.43 3.57
C LYS A 159 -19.76 -0.64 2.32
N ARG A 160 -18.85 0.20 1.80
CA ARG A 160 -19.08 1.00 0.59
C ARG A 160 -19.18 0.16 -0.69
N ALA A 161 -18.60 -1.04 -0.70
CA ALA A 161 -18.75 -1.96 -1.82
C ALA A 161 -20.16 -2.56 -1.86
N PRO A 162 -20.69 -2.94 -3.04
CA PRO A 162 -21.98 -3.65 -3.11
C PRO A 162 -21.99 -4.92 -2.25
N LYS A 163 -23.13 -5.24 -1.61
CA LYS A 163 -23.27 -6.38 -0.69
C LYS A 163 -22.71 -7.70 -1.25
N LYS A 164 -23.01 -8.01 -2.53
CA LYS A 164 -22.51 -9.20 -3.22
C LYS A 164 -20.97 -9.26 -3.27
N ARG A 165 -20.29 -8.12 -3.38
CA ARG A 165 -18.82 -8.06 -3.37
C ARG A 165 -18.26 -8.29 -1.98
N GLN A 166 -18.88 -7.70 -0.95
CA GLN A 166 -18.51 -7.94 0.44
C GLN A 166 -18.60 -9.43 0.80
N GLU A 167 -19.67 -10.11 0.37
CA GLU A 167 -19.83 -11.56 0.57
C GLU A 167 -18.73 -12.39 -0.09
N VAL A 168 -18.29 -12.00 -1.30
CA VAL A 168 -17.16 -12.66 -1.98
C VAL A 168 -15.88 -12.53 -1.15
N TRP A 169 -15.57 -11.33 -0.65
CA TRP A 169 -14.39 -11.10 0.18
C TRP A 169 -14.44 -11.87 1.50
N ARG A 170 -15.60 -11.91 2.15
CA ARG A 170 -15.81 -12.70 3.37
C ARG A 170 -15.62 -14.19 3.14
N ARG A 171 -16.20 -14.75 2.07
CA ARG A 171 -16.02 -16.17 1.71
C ARG A 171 -14.56 -16.50 1.36
N ALA A 172 -13.86 -15.57 0.72
CA ALA A 172 -12.45 -15.73 0.38
C ALA A 172 -11.50 -15.43 1.55
N GLY A 173 -11.98 -14.91 2.69
CA GLY A 173 -11.15 -14.56 3.84
C GLY A 173 -10.26 -13.33 3.63
N ILE A 174 -10.63 -12.46 2.68
CA ILE A 174 -9.87 -11.26 2.28
C ILE A 174 -10.57 -9.95 2.62
N ALA A 175 -11.48 -9.96 3.59
CA ALA A 175 -11.99 -8.71 4.17
C ALA A 175 -10.92 -8.13 5.13
N PRO A 176 -10.33 -6.94 4.85
CA PRO A 176 -9.32 -6.34 5.70
C PRO A 176 -9.87 -5.96 7.08
N ARG A 177 -9.06 -6.20 8.12
CA ARG A 177 -9.47 -6.04 9.51
C ARG A 177 -8.98 -4.73 10.10
N GLY A 178 -7.80 -4.28 9.73
CA GLY A 178 -7.23 -2.99 10.10
C GLY A 178 -6.08 -2.62 9.18
N ILE A 179 -5.94 -1.35 8.82
CA ILE A 179 -5.06 -0.92 7.72
C ILE A 179 -3.60 -1.29 8.00
N ASP A 180 -3.06 -0.89 9.16
CA ASP A 180 -1.68 -1.20 9.52
C ASP A 180 -1.50 -2.67 9.91
N ARG A 181 -2.57 -3.27 10.45
CA ARG A 181 -2.55 -4.69 10.82
C ARG A 181 -2.28 -5.58 9.61
N GLU A 182 -2.90 -5.32 8.46
CA GLU A 182 -2.67 -6.14 7.27
C GLU A 182 -1.22 -5.98 6.76
N VAL A 183 -0.67 -4.77 6.81
CA VAL A 183 0.76 -4.53 6.49
C VAL A 183 1.67 -5.33 7.42
N VAL A 184 1.44 -5.24 8.74
CA VAL A 184 2.23 -5.99 9.74
C VAL A 184 2.07 -7.49 9.55
N GLU A 185 0.87 -7.99 9.26
CA GLU A 185 0.64 -9.41 9.02
C GLU A 185 1.39 -9.91 7.77
N VAL A 186 1.41 -9.14 6.69
CA VAL A 186 2.21 -9.49 5.50
C VAL A 186 3.70 -9.54 5.83
N MET A 187 4.21 -8.56 6.58
CA MET A 187 5.62 -8.56 6.98
C MET A 187 5.99 -9.76 7.87
N HIS A 188 5.10 -10.14 8.78
CA HIS A 188 5.21 -11.33 9.63
C HIS A 188 5.19 -12.63 8.81
N ARG A 189 4.15 -12.83 7.97
CA ARG A 189 3.98 -14.03 7.13
C ARG A 189 5.15 -14.27 6.19
N THR A 190 5.74 -13.19 5.68
CA THR A 190 6.82 -13.27 4.70
C THR A 190 8.22 -13.38 5.31
N HIS A 191 8.32 -13.42 6.65
CA HIS A 191 9.57 -13.70 7.36
C HIS A 191 9.99 -15.18 7.19
N VAL A 192 11.29 -15.46 7.37
CA VAL A 192 11.78 -16.84 7.35
C VAL A 192 11.12 -17.69 8.45
N GLY A 193 10.74 -18.93 8.09
CA GLY A 193 10.13 -19.89 9.02
C GLY A 193 8.64 -19.69 9.29
N ASN A 194 7.98 -18.76 8.61
CA ASN A 194 6.56 -18.47 8.78
C ASN A 194 5.72 -19.09 7.64
N ASP A 195 4.87 -18.33 6.95
CA ASP A 195 4.03 -18.84 5.87
C ASP A 195 4.90 -19.33 4.70
N GLN A 196 4.82 -20.64 4.42
CA GLN A 196 5.60 -21.31 3.37
C GLN A 196 4.75 -21.64 2.14
N TRP A 197 3.46 -21.27 2.13
CA TRP A 197 2.54 -21.61 1.05
C TRP A 197 2.21 -20.38 0.20
N TYR A 198 2.67 -20.39 -1.06
CA TYR A 198 2.57 -19.23 -1.94
C TYR A 198 1.13 -18.72 -2.12
N GLU A 199 0.14 -19.63 -2.21
CA GLU A 199 -1.28 -19.27 -2.32
C GLU A 199 -1.77 -18.51 -1.08
N SER A 200 -1.41 -18.97 0.12
CA SER A 200 -1.76 -18.31 1.38
C SER A 200 -1.15 -16.90 1.45
N ILE A 201 0.11 -16.75 1.03
CA ILE A 201 0.79 -15.45 0.96
C ILE A 201 0.10 -14.51 -0.04
N LEU A 202 -0.27 -15.02 -1.22
CA LEU A 202 -0.96 -14.22 -2.24
C LEU A 202 -2.36 -13.82 -1.78
N MET A 203 -3.08 -14.70 -1.08
CA MET A 203 -4.37 -14.36 -0.46
C MET A 203 -4.22 -13.27 0.62
N ALA A 204 -3.12 -13.27 1.38
CA ALA A 204 -2.81 -12.17 2.29
C ALA A 204 -2.45 -10.87 1.55
N GLY A 205 -1.80 -10.94 0.38
CA GLY A 205 -1.57 -9.77 -0.47
C GLY A 205 -2.83 -9.22 -1.15
N LEU A 206 -3.87 -10.04 -1.33
CA LEU A 206 -5.17 -9.60 -1.85
C LEU A 206 -6.06 -8.94 -0.79
N ARG A 207 -5.80 -9.20 0.50
CA ARG A 207 -6.53 -8.64 1.63
C ARG A 207 -5.99 -7.27 2.00
#